data_AF-A0AA38NWM7-F1
#
_entry.id   AF-A0AA38NWM7-F1
#
_cell.length_a   1.000
_cell.length_b   1.000
_cell.length_c   1.000
_cell.angle_alpha   90.00
_cell.angle_beta   90.00
_cell.angle_gamma   90.00
#
_symmetry.space_group_name_H-M   'P 1'
#
loop_
_entity.id
_entity.type
_entity.pdbx_description
1 polymer ?
#
loop_
_entity_poly.entity_id
_entity_poly.type
_entity_poly.pdbx_seq_one_letter_code
_entity_poly.pdbx_strand_id
1 'polypeptide(L)'
;VRVEWCKTHARARRWTEEVNLLMEEKRRVLVSLEYNAKEWEGRAIYDGPLAEGKDAAHKEGARAYALSQASVFHTLARSFVKVW
;
A
#
# COMPACT_ATOMS: atom_id res chain seq x y z
N VAL A 1 -24.63 -33.42 22.85
CA VAL A 1 -23.61 -33.81 21.84
C VAL A 1 -23.70 -33.00 20.54
N ARG A 2 -24.88 -32.77 19.92
CA ARG A 2 -25.00 -32.00 18.66
C ARG A 2 -24.66 -30.50 18.76
N VAL A 3 -25.03 -29.83 19.86
CA VAL A 3 -24.79 -28.39 20.05
C VAL A 3 -23.30 -28.05 20.10
N GLU A 4 -22.49 -28.86 20.79
CA GLU A 4 -21.05 -28.65 20.86
C GLU A 4 -20.34 -28.88 19.51
N TRP A 5 -20.84 -29.81 18.70
CA TRP A 5 -20.40 -29.97 17.31
C TRP A 5 -20.74 -28.74 16.47
N CYS A 6 -21.97 -28.22 16.54
CA CYS A 6 -22.36 -27.01 15.81
C CYS A 6 -21.52 -25.79 16.19
N LYS A 7 -21.24 -25.59 17.49
CA LYS A 7 -20.37 -24.50 17.96
C LYS A 7 -18.94 -24.63 17.45
N THR A 8 -18.40 -25.83 17.46
CA THR A 8 -17.03 -26.10 17.01
C THR A 8 -16.91 -25.95 15.50
N HIS A 9 -17.90 -26.45 14.75
CA HIS A 9 -17.99 -26.28 13.30
C HIS A 9 -18.13 -24.80 12.90
N ALA A 10 -18.96 -24.02 13.60
CA ALA A 10 -19.10 -22.59 13.36
C ALA A 10 -17.80 -21.82 13.62
N ARG A 11 -17.06 -22.15 14.69
CA ARG A 11 -15.74 -21.57 14.97
C ARG A 11 -14.72 -21.92 13.88
N ALA A 12 -14.71 -23.17 13.43
CA ALA A 12 -13.83 -23.58 12.34
C ALA A 12 -14.13 -22.81 11.04
N ARG A 13 -15.41 -22.63 10.68
CA ARG A 13 -15.77 -21.85 9.49
C ARG A 13 -15.36 -20.38 9.60
N ARG A 14 -15.56 -19.76 10.77
CA ARG A 14 -15.12 -18.38 11.02
C ARG A 14 -13.60 -18.23 10.92
N TRP A 15 -12.85 -19.17 11.50
CA TRP A 15 -11.40 -19.16 11.40
C TRP A 15 -10.92 -19.21 9.94
N THR A 16 -11.54 -20.08 9.12
CA THR A 16 -11.24 -20.13 7.68
C THR A 16 -11.52 -18.79 6.99
N GLU A 17 -12.64 -18.14 7.32
CA GLU A 17 -12.96 -16.81 6.80
C GLU A 17 -11.93 -15.75 7.21
N GLU A 18 -11.55 -15.72 8.50
CA GLU A 18 -10.54 -14.79 9.03
C GLU A 18 -9.17 -14.98 8.35
N VAL A 19 -8.75 -16.22 8.11
CA VAL A 19 -7.51 -16.52 7.37
C VAL A 19 -7.59 -16.00 5.93
N ASN A 20 -8.72 -16.21 5.24
CA ASN A 20 -8.90 -15.71 3.87
C ASN A 20 -8.89 -14.18 3.82
N LEU A 21 -9.56 -13.51 4.76
CA LEU A 21 -9.56 -12.06 4.87
C LEU A 21 -8.15 -11.52 5.13
N LEU A 22 -7.38 -12.17 6.01
CA LEU A 22 -5.99 -11.79 6.28
C LEU A 22 -5.11 -11.90 5.03
N MET A 23 -5.27 -12.98 4.25
CA MET A 23 -4.52 -13.16 3.00
C MET A 23 -4.87 -12.09 1.96
N GLU A 24 -6.15 -11.73 1.83
CA GLU A 24 -6.55 -10.64 0.95
C GLU A 24 -6.07 -9.27 1.44
N GLU A 25 -6.05 -9.04 2.75
CA GLU A 25 -5.54 -7.77 3.30
C GLU A 25 -4.05 -7.61 3.02
N LYS A 26 -3.24 -8.66 3.25
CA LYS A 26 -1.83 -8.68 2.85
C LYS A 26 -1.66 -8.32 1.37
N ARG A 27 -2.45 -8.92 0.48
CA ARG A 27 -2.41 -8.64 -0.96
C ARG A 27 -2.76 -7.17 -1.25
N ARG A 28 -3.84 -6.65 -0.66
CA ARG A 28 -4.29 -5.27 -0.86
C ARG A 28 -3.28 -4.25 -0.36
N VAL A 29 -2.64 -4.49 0.78
CA VAL A 29 -1.62 -3.57 1.30
C VAL A 29 -0.48 -3.42 0.30
N LEU A 30 0.02 -4.53 -0.28
CA LEU A 30 1.08 -4.46 -1.29
C LEU A 30 0.64 -3.66 -2.52
N VAL A 31 -0.56 -3.93 -3.04
CA VAL A 31 -1.12 -3.21 -4.20
C VAL A 31 -1.26 -1.71 -3.93
N SER A 32 -1.76 -1.34 -2.74
CA SER A 32 -1.93 0.05 -2.34
C SER A 32 -0.58 0.78 -2.21
N LEU A 33 0.45 0.12 -1.68
CA LEU A 33 1.79 0.72 -1.57
C LEU A 33 2.42 0.97 -2.94
N GLU A 34 2.33 0.01 -3.84
CA GLU A 34 2.79 0.14 -5.23
C GLU A 34 2.02 1.23 -5.99
N TYR A 35 0.71 1.31 -5.80
CA TYR A 35 -0.12 2.37 -6.36
C TYR A 35 0.32 3.75 -5.85
N ASN A 36 0.49 3.91 -4.53
CA ASN A 36 0.96 5.16 -3.94
C ASN A 36 2.36 5.55 -4.41
N ALA A 37 3.27 4.59 -4.59
CA ALA A 37 4.60 4.86 -5.12
C ALA A 37 4.52 5.46 -6.53
N LYS A 38 3.68 4.90 -7.41
CA LYS A 38 3.45 5.41 -8.77
C LYS A 38 2.81 6.79 -8.79
N GLU A 39 1.87 7.05 -7.89
CA GLU A 39 1.28 8.39 -7.74
C GLU A 39 2.37 9.43 -7.39
N TRP A 40 3.31 9.08 -6.51
CA TRP A 40 4.45 9.95 -6.19
C TRP A 40 5.43 10.11 -7.35
N GLU A 41 5.70 9.06 -8.12
CA GLU A 41 6.50 9.15 -9.35
C GLU A 41 5.85 10.08 -10.38
N GLY A 42 4.53 10.03 -10.54
CA GLY A 42 3.77 10.94 -11.39
C GLY A 42 3.87 12.41 -10.94
N ARG A 43 3.87 12.65 -9.61
CA ARG A 43 4.08 14.00 -9.06
C ARG A 43 5.48 14.55 -9.33
N ALA A 44 6.49 13.68 -9.47
CA ALA A 44 7.86 14.09 -9.73
C ALA A 44 8.05 14.71 -11.13
N ILE A 45 7.13 14.43 -12.06
CA ILE A 45 7.13 14.96 -13.44
C ILE A 45 6.00 15.97 -13.69
N TYR A 46 5.32 16.41 -12.63
CA TYR A 46 4.20 17.35 -12.76
C TYR A 46 4.68 18.73 -13.24
N ASP A 47 4.05 19.22 -14.31
CA ASP A 47 4.34 20.51 -14.95
C ASP A 47 3.07 21.38 -15.11
N GLY A 48 1.98 21.05 -14.40
CA GLY A 48 0.73 21.78 -14.47
C GLY A 48 0.72 23.12 -13.70
N PRO A 49 -0.46 23.76 -13.53
CA PRO A 49 -0.60 25.13 -13.00
C PRO A 49 0.10 25.38 -11.65
N LEU A 50 0.23 24.36 -10.79
CA LEU A 50 0.91 24.50 -9.50
C LEU A 50 2.44 24.70 -9.64
N ALA A 51 3.03 24.33 -10.78
CA ALA A 51 4.44 24.52 -11.10
C ALA A 51 4.71 25.85 -11.84
N GLU A 52 3.66 26.58 -12.22
CA GLU A 52 3.78 27.86 -12.91
C GLU A 52 4.31 28.96 -11.97
N GLY A 53 5.20 29.82 -12.49
CA GLY A 53 5.81 30.90 -11.71
C GLY A 53 6.80 30.45 -10.62
N LYS A 54 7.08 29.15 -10.48
CA LYS A 54 8.11 28.62 -9.57
C LYS A 54 9.49 28.63 -10.23
N ASP A 55 10.51 28.95 -9.42
CA ASP A 55 11.90 28.89 -9.85
C ASP A 55 12.38 27.43 -10.03
N ALA A 56 13.53 27.28 -10.67
CA ALA A 56 14.10 25.97 -10.97
C ALA A 56 14.42 25.18 -9.69
N ALA A 57 14.93 25.86 -8.65
CA ALA A 57 15.29 25.23 -7.38
C ALA A 57 14.06 24.64 -6.66
N HIS A 58 12.93 25.35 -6.66
CA HIS A 58 11.69 24.83 -6.08
C HIS A 58 11.17 23.60 -6.83
N LYS A 59 11.21 23.62 -8.16
CA LYS A 59 10.79 22.48 -8.99
C LYS A 59 11.68 21.26 -8.75
N GLU A 60 12.98 21.46 -8.65
CA GLU A 60 13.94 20.41 -8.33
C GLU A 60 13.69 19.82 -6.93
N GLY A 61 13.47 20.67 -5.92
CA GLY A 61 13.15 20.23 -4.57
C GLY A 61 11.85 19.42 -4.48
N ALA A 62 10.79 19.89 -5.16
CA ALA A 62 9.52 19.16 -5.23
C ALA A 62 9.68 17.79 -5.90
N ARG A 63 10.43 17.73 -7.00
CA ARG A 63 10.77 16.48 -7.69
C ARG A 63 11.56 15.53 -6.79
N ALA A 64 12.61 16.02 -6.14
CA ALA A 64 13.44 15.22 -5.24
C ALA A 64 12.61 14.65 -4.08
N TYR A 65 11.73 15.46 -3.49
CA TYR A 65 10.85 15.01 -2.44
C TYR A 65 9.87 13.93 -2.92
N ALA A 66 9.23 14.14 -4.08
CA ALA A 66 8.31 13.16 -4.65
C ALA A 66 8.99 11.81 -4.92
N LEU A 67 10.20 11.81 -5.49
CA LEU A 67 10.99 10.60 -5.70
C LEU A 67 11.40 9.93 -4.37
N SER A 68 11.74 10.72 -3.34
CA SER A 68 12.01 10.18 -2.01
C SER A 68 10.78 9.49 -1.42
N GLN A 69 9.57 10.05 -1.59
CA GLN A 69 8.34 9.42 -1.13
C GLN A 69 8.07 8.12 -1.87
N ALA A 70 8.19 8.10 -3.20
CA ALA A 70 8.06 6.87 -3.99
C ALA A 70 9.00 5.76 -3.50
N SER A 71 10.27 6.10 -3.23
CA SER A 71 11.25 5.16 -2.68
C SER A 71 10.85 4.57 -1.33
N VAL A 72 10.24 5.37 -0.44
CA VAL A 72 9.72 4.90 0.86
C VAL A 72 8.62 3.87 0.65
N PHE A 73 7.64 4.15 -0.21
CA PHE A 73 6.55 3.22 -0.50
C PHE A 73 7.03 1.90 -1.10
N HIS A 74 7.94 1.98 -2.09
CA HIS A 74 8.59 0.79 -2.68
C HIS A 74 9.34 -0.04 -1.63
N THR A 75 10.06 0.62 -0.74
CA THR A 75 10.83 -0.05 0.31
C THR A 75 9.91 -0.73 1.32
N LEU A 76 8.81 -0.08 1.70
CA LEU A 76 7.80 -0.67 2.58
C LEU A 76 7.14 -1.89 1.95
N ALA A 77 6.75 -1.80 0.66
CA ALA A 77 6.18 -2.93 -0.08
C ALA A 77 7.15 -4.12 -0.12
N ARG A 78 8.42 -3.89 -0.48
CA ARG A 78 9.47 -4.91 -0.46
C ARG A 78 9.68 -5.52 0.92
N SER A 79 9.60 -4.72 1.99
CA SER A 79 9.74 -5.20 3.36
C SER A 79 8.60 -6.13 3.74
N PHE A 80 7.36 -5.80 3.36
CA PHE A 80 6.20 -6.65 3.63
C PHE A 80 6.22 -7.95 2.82
N VAL A 81 6.64 -7.91 1.55
CA VAL A 81 6.86 -9.14 0.76
C VAL A 81 7.87 -10.08 1.44
N LYS A 82 8.87 -9.55 2.13
CA LYS A 82 9.87 -10.36 2.85
C LYS A 82 9.34 -10.94 4.16
N VAL A 83 8.44 -10.21 4.84
CA VAL A 83 7.94 -10.58 6.18
C VAL A 83 6.70 -11.48 6.12
N TRP A 84 5.90 -11.40 5.05
CA TRP A 84 4.59 -12.06 4.94
C TRP A 84 4.56 -13.35 4.16
#